data_AF-A0A9P6TV13-F1
#
_entry.id   AF-A0A9P6TV13-F1
#
_cell.length_a   1.000
_cell.length_b   1.000
_cell.length_c   1.000
_cell.angle_alpha   90.00
_cell.angle_beta   90.00
_cell.angle_gamma   90.00
#
_symmetry.space_group_name_H-M   'P 1'
#
loop_
_entity.id
_entity.type
_entity.pdbx_description
1 polymer ?
#
loop_
_entity_poly.entity_id
_entity_poly.type
_entity_poly.pdbx_seq_one_letter_code
_entity_poly.pdbx_strand_id
1 'polypeptide(L)'
;HAPIPARVSIPPSDHLSDESRPGTPQSDDLRIDIKKIADKFFVTGSKYADFLDSYVQGKLSLPLTTTGIKGLPKVVRRGADTHESRPNLLFLDLPVPPSSVGAHPPERFRSNVLLGVIEKKQSQDLPVFGVSGCGKTRSVIEMLCLQWGFYFNAAKKDLGSNDLSRLAESIEAKAEEDRGVSVNTIFAKNMTLVLFLSRLLVLKYCLQVPDCRQTFSSASWAILQACPNMFEDVFSELFNVLFNKLHRRVPFELDVTTVIQEELLIVRKLLAAHGYPNFSSETKLRLVVDEAQLLSDKGSELFQSSFMETGLRPMLSPILNGFRKAGDRDLTIIYCGTGLSIRTLHWALSSGEGVKEPRSEMFPYFEFPGWTGRDSIQSYIERVMDQLPDKESKNMLGSLFPPAAIAMLHERLTGRFRPVVTAIEGIILRGDPTEWKSEIKYTEAMITSWKDRERRGNLCGEILRLENKIAQNPKNFTSCSSLRETLGLFLFRYCLLDATEIVLEIDVQLVEAAFGRIKIFGGRARTVLDEPFVLKATFNYFQEKDPSLVSAAERAMLHSDNASVHGNMWEAMMPPVFVETFK
;
A
#
# COMPACT_ATOMS: atom_id res chain seq x y z
N HIS A 1 -11.37 13.07 90.83
CA HIS A 1 -9.94 13.45 90.71
C HIS A 1 -9.06 12.26 91.07
N ALA A 2 -8.44 11.65 90.06
CA ALA A 2 -7.31 10.72 90.18
C ALA A 2 -6.58 10.70 88.82
N PRO A 3 -5.24 10.50 88.78
CA PRO A 3 -4.37 11.00 87.71
C PRO A 3 -4.03 9.98 86.62
N ILE A 4 -3.60 10.51 85.48
CA ILE A 4 -3.16 9.84 84.25
C ILE A 4 -1.75 9.23 84.44
N PRO A 5 -1.47 8.00 83.97
CA PRO A 5 -0.10 7.46 83.92
C PRO A 5 0.63 7.79 82.61
N ALA A 6 1.92 8.12 82.77
CA ALA A 6 2.86 8.46 81.70
C ALA A 6 3.56 7.23 81.10
N ARG A 7 4.06 7.45 79.87
CA ARG A 7 4.71 6.54 78.91
C ARG A 7 5.84 5.66 79.47
N VAL A 8 5.91 4.44 78.93
CA VAL A 8 7.10 3.59 78.92
C VAL A 8 7.58 3.44 77.47
N SER A 9 8.87 3.74 77.27
CA SER A 9 9.64 3.63 76.03
C SER A 9 10.40 2.31 75.99
N ILE A 10 10.31 1.57 74.87
CA ILE A 10 11.25 0.50 74.49
C ILE A 10 11.55 0.65 72.99
N PRO A 11 12.83 0.63 72.55
CA PRO A 11 13.23 0.78 71.15
C PRO A 11 13.20 -0.58 70.41
N PRO A 12 12.88 -0.62 69.11
CA PRO A 12 13.23 -1.76 68.26
C PRO A 12 14.63 -1.60 67.66
N SER A 13 15.32 -2.73 67.60
CA SER A 13 16.69 -2.97 67.17
C SER A 13 16.97 -2.64 65.70
N ASP A 14 18.11 -1.97 65.50
CA ASP A 14 18.85 -1.81 64.24
C ASP A 14 19.65 -3.07 63.84
N HIS A 15 20.01 -3.11 62.55
CA HIS A 15 20.90 -4.03 61.80
C HIS A 15 20.21 -5.32 61.30
N LEU A 16 20.08 -5.58 59.99
CA LEU A 16 21.07 -5.54 58.88
C LEU A 16 20.36 -5.08 57.58
N SER A 17 20.68 -3.92 57.01
CA SER A 17 21.67 -3.69 55.94
C SER A 17 21.57 -4.61 54.71
N ASP A 18 21.02 -4.02 53.64
CA ASP A 18 21.69 -3.89 52.34
C ASP A 18 21.94 -5.16 51.51
N GLU A 19 20.98 -5.50 50.64
CA GLU A 19 21.27 -5.93 49.26
C GLU A 19 20.23 -5.34 48.29
N SER A 20 20.23 -4.01 48.18
CA SER A 20 19.77 -3.36 46.96
C SER A 20 20.95 -3.26 45.99
N ARG A 21 21.17 -4.32 45.20
CA ARG A 21 22.02 -4.24 43.99
C ARG A 21 21.14 -4.22 42.73
N PRO A 22 21.39 -3.30 41.79
CA PRO A 22 20.71 -3.23 40.51
C PRO A 22 21.30 -4.31 39.60
N GLY A 23 20.72 -5.51 39.62
CA GLY A 23 21.04 -6.55 38.66
C GLY A 23 20.11 -6.43 37.47
N THR A 24 20.65 -6.21 36.27
CA THR A 24 20.02 -6.39 34.95
C THR A 24 19.68 -7.87 34.73
N PRO A 25 18.38 -8.29 34.59
CA PRO A 25 18.08 -9.68 34.25
C PRO A 25 16.92 -9.87 33.24
N GLN A 26 16.30 -8.80 32.71
CA GLN A 26 15.10 -8.93 31.85
C GLN A 26 15.43 -9.02 30.35
N SER A 27 16.47 -8.32 29.89
CA SER A 27 16.88 -8.32 28.47
C SER A 27 17.47 -9.66 28.01
N ASP A 28 18.29 -10.29 28.85
CA ASP A 28 18.91 -11.58 28.54
C ASP A 28 17.89 -12.73 28.48
N ASP A 29 16.85 -12.70 29.32
CA ASP A 29 15.76 -13.68 29.28
C ASP A 29 14.94 -13.56 27.98
N LEU A 30 14.67 -12.33 27.54
CA LEU A 30 13.98 -12.07 26.27
C LEU A 30 14.77 -12.61 25.07
N ARG A 31 16.09 -12.35 25.01
CA ARG A 31 16.98 -12.87 23.95
C ARG A 31 16.99 -14.39 23.92
N ILE A 32 17.13 -15.01 25.08
CA ILE A 32 17.13 -16.47 25.22
C ILE A 32 15.80 -17.05 24.73
N ASP A 33 14.67 -16.43 25.08
CA ASP A 33 13.35 -16.89 24.65
C ASP A 33 13.14 -16.73 23.14
N ILE A 34 13.52 -15.60 22.55
CA ILE A 34 13.48 -15.38 21.10
C ILE A 34 14.35 -16.42 20.38
N LYS A 35 15.58 -16.65 20.88
CA LYS A 35 16.49 -17.65 20.33
C LYS A 35 15.90 -19.06 20.41
N LYS A 36 15.35 -19.47 21.56
CA LYS A 36 14.68 -20.76 21.72
C LYS A 36 13.51 -20.92 20.75
N ILE A 37 12.71 -19.87 20.54
CA ILE A 37 11.62 -19.88 19.56
C ILE A 37 12.18 -20.06 18.15
N ALA A 38 13.18 -19.27 17.76
CA ALA A 38 13.78 -19.35 16.44
C ALA A 38 14.42 -20.73 16.19
N ASP A 39 15.24 -21.22 17.12
CA ASP A 39 15.92 -22.52 17.03
C ASP A 39 14.89 -23.67 16.90
N LYS A 40 13.75 -23.59 17.60
CA LYS A 40 12.66 -24.56 17.47
C LYS A 40 11.88 -24.41 16.16
N PHE A 41 11.62 -23.19 15.72
CA PHE A 41 10.84 -22.92 14.51
C PHE A 41 11.61 -23.35 13.25
N PHE A 42 12.91 -23.10 13.23
CA PHE A 42 13.83 -23.38 12.14
C PHE A 42 14.65 -24.67 12.34
N VAL A 43 14.24 -25.55 13.25
CA VAL A 43 14.91 -26.85 13.44
C VAL A 43 14.85 -27.66 12.14
N THR A 44 15.93 -28.36 11.79
CA THR A 44 15.97 -29.24 10.62
C THR A 44 14.83 -30.27 10.66
N GLY A 45 14.11 -30.43 9.54
CA GLY A 45 12.93 -31.30 9.45
C GLY A 45 11.65 -30.66 9.97
N SER A 46 11.66 -29.38 10.39
CA SER A 46 10.42 -28.64 10.59
C SER A 46 9.81 -28.29 9.24
N LYS A 47 8.47 -28.27 9.16
CA LYS A 47 7.78 -27.89 7.91
C LYS A 47 8.21 -26.52 7.39
N TYR A 48 8.59 -25.60 8.28
CA TYR A 48 8.99 -24.23 7.91
C TYR A 48 10.43 -24.17 7.42
N ALA A 49 11.34 -24.93 8.07
CA ALA A 49 12.72 -25.09 7.63
C ALA A 49 12.76 -25.77 6.25
N ASP A 50 12.09 -26.91 6.10
CA ASP A 50 12.07 -27.68 4.85
C ASP A 50 11.48 -26.86 3.67
N PHE A 51 10.44 -26.07 3.94
CA PHE A 51 9.87 -25.14 2.98
C PHE A 51 10.86 -24.04 2.60
N LEU A 52 11.45 -23.35 3.58
CA LEU A 52 12.39 -22.24 3.34
C LEU A 52 13.66 -22.73 2.63
N ASP A 53 14.21 -23.87 3.02
CA ASP A 53 15.35 -24.50 2.34
C ASP A 53 15.01 -24.78 0.87
N SER A 54 13.85 -25.38 0.61
CA SER A 54 13.40 -25.67 -0.75
C SER A 54 13.19 -24.40 -1.58
N TYR A 55 12.63 -23.36 -0.97
CA TYR A 55 12.41 -22.07 -1.63
C TYR A 55 13.74 -21.37 -1.94
N VAL A 56 14.64 -21.27 -0.95
CA VAL A 56 15.94 -20.60 -1.07
C VAL A 56 16.82 -21.31 -2.09
N GLN A 57 16.79 -22.65 -2.14
CA GLN A 57 17.51 -23.46 -3.14
C GLN A 57 16.87 -23.41 -4.55
N GLY A 58 15.84 -22.60 -4.77
CA GLY A 58 15.20 -22.42 -6.08
C GLY A 58 14.35 -23.60 -6.55
N LYS A 59 14.01 -24.55 -5.65
CA LYS A 59 13.15 -25.69 -5.98
C LYS A 59 11.67 -25.31 -6.07
N LEU A 60 11.30 -24.20 -5.42
CA LEU A 60 9.95 -23.63 -5.48
C LEU A 60 10.00 -22.30 -6.24
N SER A 61 9.00 -22.09 -7.09
CA SER A 61 8.82 -20.86 -7.85
C SER A 61 7.35 -20.44 -7.82
N LEU A 62 7.08 -19.21 -8.24
CA LEU A 62 5.72 -18.72 -8.33
C LEU A 62 4.91 -19.61 -9.29
N PRO A 63 3.74 -20.11 -8.88
CA PRO A 63 2.94 -20.98 -9.74
C PRO A 63 2.53 -20.27 -11.02
N LEU A 64 2.52 -21.04 -12.11
CA LEU A 64 2.13 -20.58 -13.44
C LEU A 64 0.81 -21.22 -13.86
N THR A 65 0.10 -20.57 -14.77
CA THR A 65 -1.08 -21.12 -15.42
C THR A 65 -0.70 -22.34 -16.25
N THR A 66 -1.50 -23.41 -16.16
CA THR A 66 -1.32 -24.67 -16.89
C THR A 66 -2.45 -24.99 -17.86
N THR A 67 -3.58 -24.28 -17.73
CA THR A 67 -4.79 -24.40 -18.55
C THR A 67 -5.09 -23.07 -19.25
N GLY A 68 -5.63 -23.11 -20.46
CA GLY A 68 -5.75 -21.92 -21.30
C GLY A 68 -4.38 -21.46 -21.78
N ILE A 69 -4.02 -20.20 -21.51
CA ILE A 69 -2.69 -19.68 -21.83
C ILE A 69 -1.69 -20.14 -20.76
N LYS A 70 -0.75 -21.00 -21.14
CA LYS A 70 0.24 -21.56 -20.22
C LYS A 70 1.38 -20.59 -19.93
N GLY A 71 1.94 -20.66 -18.71
CA GLY A 71 3.16 -19.95 -18.35
C GLY A 71 2.98 -18.52 -17.81
N LEU A 72 1.74 -18.07 -17.59
CA LEU A 72 1.48 -16.78 -16.94
C LEU A 72 1.45 -16.93 -15.43
N PRO A 73 1.86 -15.91 -14.64
CA PRO A 73 1.78 -15.97 -13.18
C PRO A 73 0.36 -16.22 -12.68
N LYS A 74 0.18 -17.24 -11.84
CA LYS A 74 -1.09 -17.58 -11.19
C LYS A 74 -1.02 -17.22 -9.72
N VAL A 75 -1.47 -16.01 -9.37
CA VAL A 75 -1.46 -15.54 -7.97
C VAL A 75 -2.86 -15.13 -7.55
N VAL A 76 -3.43 -15.86 -6.58
CA VAL A 76 -4.72 -15.52 -5.99
C VAL A 76 -4.54 -14.63 -4.76
N ARG A 77 -5.57 -13.87 -4.40
CA ARG A 77 -5.58 -13.07 -3.16
C ARG A 77 -5.86 -13.96 -1.95
N ARG A 78 -5.49 -13.50 -0.76
CA ARG A 78 -5.87 -14.18 0.49
C ARG A 78 -7.39 -14.33 0.59
N GLY A 79 -7.83 -15.56 0.90
CA GLY A 79 -9.24 -15.92 1.04
C GLY A 79 -10.01 -16.05 -0.27
N ALA A 80 -9.35 -15.97 -1.42
CA ALA A 80 -9.94 -16.32 -2.72
C ALA A 80 -9.81 -17.83 -3.00
N ASP A 81 -10.63 -18.33 -3.92
CA ASP A 81 -10.59 -19.72 -4.36
C ASP A 81 -9.28 -20.00 -5.13
N THR A 82 -8.50 -20.99 -4.68
CA THR A 82 -7.22 -21.38 -5.31
C THR A 82 -7.42 -22.09 -6.65
N HIS A 83 -8.65 -22.51 -6.96
CA HIS A 83 -9.03 -23.05 -8.26
C HIS A 83 -9.20 -21.96 -9.34
N GLU A 84 -9.23 -20.67 -8.99
CA GLU A 84 -9.30 -19.58 -9.97
C GLU A 84 -8.09 -19.64 -10.93
N SER A 85 -8.35 -19.81 -12.23
CA SER A 85 -7.31 -19.92 -13.27
C SER A 85 -6.86 -18.56 -13.83
N ARG A 86 -7.38 -17.46 -13.28
CA ARG A 86 -7.09 -16.10 -13.75
C ARG A 86 -5.60 -15.78 -13.58
N PRO A 87 -4.91 -15.31 -14.64
CA PRO A 87 -3.54 -14.84 -14.48
C PRO A 87 -3.52 -13.54 -13.66
N ASN A 88 -2.44 -13.34 -12.91
CA ASN A 88 -2.19 -12.11 -12.18
C ASN A 88 -0.98 -11.40 -12.79
N LEU A 89 -1.24 -10.49 -13.72
CA LEU A 89 -0.19 -9.82 -14.48
C LEU A 89 0.58 -8.78 -13.64
N LEU A 90 0.22 -8.60 -12.37
CA LEU A 90 1.02 -7.87 -11.39
C LEU A 90 2.38 -8.53 -11.13
N PHE A 91 2.53 -9.82 -11.40
CA PHE A 91 3.78 -10.57 -11.17
C PHE A 91 4.48 -10.97 -12.48
N LEU A 92 4.00 -10.48 -13.63
CA LEU A 92 4.61 -10.71 -14.94
C LEU A 92 5.83 -9.78 -15.13
N ASP A 93 6.92 -10.26 -15.73
CA ASP A 93 8.09 -9.44 -16.09
C ASP A 93 8.55 -8.57 -14.90
N LEU A 94 8.77 -9.20 -13.74
CA LEU A 94 9.35 -8.49 -12.59
C LEU A 94 10.85 -8.24 -12.84
N PRO A 95 11.39 -7.08 -12.41
CA PRO A 95 12.77 -6.76 -12.65
C PRO A 95 13.69 -7.69 -11.86
N VAL A 96 14.80 -8.08 -12.49
CA VAL A 96 15.90 -8.78 -11.84
C VAL A 96 16.98 -7.75 -11.50
N PRO A 97 17.63 -7.84 -10.32
CA PRO A 97 18.77 -6.96 -10.01
C PRO A 97 19.81 -7.03 -11.12
N PRO A 98 20.29 -5.88 -11.64
CA PRO A 98 21.28 -5.87 -12.70
C PRO A 98 22.58 -6.51 -12.21
N SER A 99 23.27 -7.21 -13.11
CA SER A 99 24.54 -7.88 -12.83
C SER A 99 25.68 -6.91 -12.52
N SER A 100 25.55 -5.64 -12.93
CA SER A 100 26.53 -4.57 -12.72
C SER A 100 25.99 -3.50 -11.79
N VAL A 101 26.81 -3.13 -10.80
CA VAL A 101 26.55 -2.01 -9.87
C VAL A 101 26.38 -0.71 -10.68
N GLY A 102 25.28 0.01 -10.45
CA GLY A 102 25.01 1.30 -11.10
C GLY A 102 24.24 1.25 -12.44
N ALA A 103 23.87 0.07 -12.93
CA ALA A 103 22.96 -0.01 -14.07
C ALA A 103 21.55 0.40 -13.66
N HIS A 104 20.97 1.35 -14.39
CA HIS A 104 19.59 1.78 -14.16
C HIS A 104 18.61 0.70 -14.63
N PRO A 105 17.52 0.43 -13.89
CA PRO A 105 16.47 -0.44 -14.36
C PRO A 105 15.88 0.13 -15.66
N PRO A 106 15.53 -0.71 -16.64
CA PRO A 106 14.84 -0.29 -17.87
C PRO A 106 13.69 0.68 -17.60
N GLU A 107 13.53 1.72 -18.42
CA GLU A 107 12.53 2.78 -18.25
C GLU A 107 11.08 2.27 -18.14
N ARG A 108 10.82 1.06 -18.66
CA ARG A 108 9.52 0.39 -18.61
C ARG A 108 9.04 0.06 -17.19
N PHE A 109 9.92 0.02 -16.19
CA PHE A 109 9.57 -0.31 -14.81
C PHE A 109 9.05 0.92 -14.06
N ARG A 110 7.94 0.74 -13.34
CA ARG A 110 7.31 1.80 -12.56
C ARG A 110 8.08 2.12 -11.28
N SER A 111 8.87 1.17 -10.78
CA SER A 111 9.79 1.41 -9.66
C SER A 111 10.72 2.59 -9.90
N ASN A 112 11.04 2.95 -11.14
CA ASN A 112 11.92 4.07 -11.48
C ASN A 112 11.41 5.40 -10.92
N VAL A 113 10.08 5.58 -10.85
CA VAL A 113 9.46 6.78 -10.24
C VAL A 113 9.78 6.84 -8.75
N LEU A 114 9.73 5.71 -8.04
CA LEU A 114 10.04 5.65 -6.61
C LEU A 114 11.54 5.79 -6.35
N LEU A 115 12.36 5.05 -7.10
CA LEU A 115 13.82 5.04 -6.96
C LEU A 115 14.41 6.44 -7.18
N GLY A 116 13.96 7.15 -8.22
CA GLY A 116 14.42 8.52 -8.49
C GLY A 116 14.05 9.53 -7.39
N VAL A 117 12.95 9.30 -6.66
CA VAL A 117 12.59 10.14 -5.50
C VAL A 117 13.42 9.75 -4.27
N ILE A 118 13.64 8.45 -4.03
CA ILE A 118 14.46 7.95 -2.92
C ILE A 118 15.91 8.44 -3.03
N GLU A 119 16.47 8.45 -4.24
CA GLU A 119 17.83 8.97 -4.50
C GLU A 119 17.95 10.47 -4.20
N LYS A 120 16.89 11.24 -4.49
CA LYS A 120 16.86 12.70 -4.26
C LYS A 120 16.54 13.08 -2.82
N LYS A 121 15.58 12.38 -2.19
CA LYS A 121 15.12 12.65 -0.83
C LYS A 121 15.70 11.58 0.08
N GLN A 122 16.79 11.91 0.79
CA GLN A 122 17.38 11.05 1.84
C GLN A 122 16.50 10.93 3.11
N SER A 123 15.18 10.99 2.96
CA SER A 123 14.21 10.89 4.04
C SER A 123 14.11 9.46 4.58
N GLN A 124 13.84 9.33 5.88
CA GLN A 124 13.46 8.06 6.49
C GLN A 124 12.04 7.64 6.06
N ASP A 125 11.16 8.60 5.79
CA ASP A 125 9.76 8.38 5.44
C ASP A 125 9.47 8.80 3.99
N LEU A 126 8.77 7.95 3.26
CA LEU A 126 8.32 8.18 1.90
C LEU A 126 6.86 7.73 1.70
N PRO A 127 5.88 8.61 1.96
CA PRO A 127 4.51 8.33 1.55
C PRO A 127 4.39 8.37 0.03
N VAL A 128 3.72 7.38 -0.53
CA VAL A 128 3.46 7.28 -1.97
C VAL A 128 1.99 7.54 -2.24
N PHE A 129 1.72 8.75 -2.74
CA PHE A 129 0.38 9.21 -3.09
C PHE A 129 0.04 8.91 -4.55
N GLY A 130 -1.17 8.43 -4.80
CA GLY A 130 -1.69 8.23 -6.15
C GLY A 130 -3.06 7.58 -6.15
N VAL A 131 -3.79 7.72 -7.26
CA VAL A 131 -5.14 7.16 -7.40
C VAL A 131 -5.16 5.64 -7.34
N SER A 132 -6.32 5.07 -6.99
CA SER A 132 -6.55 3.63 -7.10
C SER A 132 -6.25 3.15 -8.52
N GLY A 133 -5.44 2.10 -8.66
CA GLY A 133 -5.14 1.51 -9.97
C GLY A 133 -4.01 2.17 -10.78
N CYS A 134 -3.33 3.20 -10.28
CA CYS A 134 -2.19 3.82 -11.00
C CYS A 134 -0.90 3.00 -11.01
N GLY A 135 -0.80 1.94 -10.18
CA GLY A 135 0.36 1.05 -10.15
C GLY A 135 1.27 1.17 -8.91
N LYS A 136 0.79 1.78 -7.80
CA LYS A 136 1.54 1.87 -6.53
C LYS A 136 2.09 0.52 -6.06
N THR A 137 1.22 -0.47 -5.86
CA THR A 137 1.58 -1.83 -5.44
C THR A 137 2.60 -2.48 -6.38
N ARG A 138 2.41 -2.35 -7.70
CA ARG A 138 3.38 -2.85 -8.68
C ARG A 138 4.74 -2.18 -8.51
N SER A 139 4.76 -0.86 -8.33
CA SER A 139 5.99 -0.07 -8.22
C SER A 139 6.79 -0.44 -6.97
N VAL A 140 6.12 -0.64 -5.83
CA VAL A 140 6.80 -1.05 -4.58
C VAL A 140 7.29 -2.50 -4.65
N ILE A 141 6.56 -3.41 -5.31
CA ILE A 141 7.01 -4.79 -5.55
C ILE A 141 8.22 -4.80 -6.48
N GLU A 142 8.16 -4.10 -7.63
CA GLU A 142 9.29 -3.96 -8.56
C GLU A 142 10.53 -3.38 -7.86
N MET A 143 10.34 -2.34 -7.04
CA MET A 143 11.42 -1.75 -6.25
C MET A 143 12.01 -2.77 -5.27
N LEU A 144 11.19 -3.58 -4.58
CA LEU A 144 11.68 -4.64 -3.69
C LEU A 144 12.32 -5.81 -4.44
N CYS A 145 11.97 -6.03 -5.70
CA CYS A 145 12.71 -6.97 -6.55
C CYS A 145 14.12 -6.45 -6.85
N LEU A 146 14.29 -5.13 -6.94
CA LEU A 146 15.56 -4.46 -7.21
C LEU A 146 16.37 -4.09 -5.96
N GLN A 147 15.75 -4.00 -4.78
CA GLN A 147 16.36 -3.57 -3.53
C GLN A 147 15.88 -4.42 -2.36
N TRP A 148 16.78 -4.78 -1.45
CA TRP A 148 16.41 -5.55 -0.27
C TRP A 148 15.50 -4.75 0.68
N GLY A 149 14.45 -5.42 1.16
CA GLY A 149 13.49 -4.80 2.05
C GLY A 149 12.31 -5.69 2.43
N PHE A 150 11.35 -5.13 3.15
CA PHE A 150 10.23 -5.84 3.76
C PHE A 150 8.90 -5.33 3.21
N TYR A 151 7.97 -6.23 2.89
CA TYR A 151 6.66 -5.88 2.32
C TYR A 151 5.48 -6.25 3.23
N PHE A 152 4.92 -5.29 3.94
CA PHE A 152 3.72 -5.47 4.75
C PHE A 152 2.50 -4.97 3.98
N ASN A 153 1.38 -5.67 4.11
CA ASN A 153 0.10 -5.27 3.52
C ASN A 153 -0.98 -5.25 4.61
N ALA A 154 -1.66 -4.12 4.77
CA ALA A 154 -2.65 -3.95 5.85
C ALA A 154 -4.04 -4.52 5.51
N ALA A 155 -4.34 -4.83 4.26
CA ALA A 155 -5.62 -5.41 3.88
C ALA A 155 -5.77 -6.83 4.43
N LYS A 156 -7.00 -7.32 4.62
CA LYS A 156 -7.24 -8.72 5.07
C LYS A 156 -7.32 -9.70 3.89
N LYS A 157 -7.99 -9.29 2.81
CA LYS A 157 -8.31 -10.11 1.63
C LYS A 157 -7.55 -9.63 0.38
N ASP A 158 -6.23 -9.52 0.51
CA ASP A 158 -5.36 -9.03 -0.56
C ASP A 158 -4.06 -9.83 -0.62
N LEU A 159 -3.05 -9.31 -1.33
CA LEU A 159 -1.69 -9.85 -1.37
C LEU A 159 -0.95 -9.69 -0.04
N GLY A 160 0.13 -10.44 0.14
CA GLY A 160 1.02 -10.37 1.31
C GLY A 160 0.76 -11.42 2.38
N SER A 161 1.46 -11.32 3.51
CA SER A 161 1.22 -12.14 4.71
C SER A 161 0.01 -11.62 5.51
N ASN A 162 -0.63 -12.49 6.29
CA ASN A 162 -1.67 -12.10 7.24
C ASN A 162 -1.13 -11.36 8.49
N ASP A 163 0.19 -11.37 8.69
CA ASP A 163 0.87 -10.88 9.90
C ASP A 163 0.45 -9.45 10.35
N LEU A 164 0.51 -8.44 9.47
CA LEU A 164 0.11 -7.07 9.80
C LEU A 164 -1.39 -6.94 10.06
N SER A 165 -2.22 -7.69 9.33
CA SER A 165 -3.67 -7.65 9.54
C SER A 165 -4.08 -8.27 10.88
N ARG A 166 -3.40 -9.35 11.31
CA ARG A 166 -3.56 -9.97 12.64
C ARG A 166 -3.06 -9.05 13.75
N LEU A 167 -1.95 -8.34 13.53
CA LEU A 167 -1.48 -7.30 14.44
C LEU A 167 -2.56 -6.21 14.62
N ALA A 168 -3.12 -5.70 13.52
CA ALA A 168 -4.15 -4.67 13.56
C ALA A 168 -5.40 -5.11 14.33
N GLU A 169 -5.86 -6.35 14.12
CA GLU A 169 -6.96 -6.95 14.89
C GLU A 169 -6.63 -7.06 16.39
N SER A 170 -5.41 -7.46 16.72
CA SER A 170 -4.97 -7.60 18.11
C SER A 170 -4.87 -6.24 18.82
N ILE A 171 -4.41 -5.20 18.11
CA ILE A 171 -4.38 -3.83 18.63
C ILE A 171 -5.80 -3.31 18.86
N GLU A 172 -6.71 -3.58 17.93
CA GLU A 172 -8.12 -3.18 18.03
C GLU A 172 -8.80 -3.83 19.24
N ALA A 173 -8.68 -5.15 19.38
CA ALA A 173 -9.18 -5.88 20.54
C ALA A 173 -8.56 -5.39 21.86
N LYS A 174 -7.28 -5.00 21.84
CA LYS A 174 -6.61 -4.45 23.02
C LYS A 174 -7.14 -3.07 23.39
N ALA A 175 -7.43 -2.24 22.39
CA ALA A 175 -7.96 -0.89 22.59
C ALA A 175 -9.39 -0.91 23.15
N GLU A 176 -10.18 -1.93 22.84
CA GLU A 176 -11.51 -2.16 23.41
C GLU A 176 -11.50 -2.46 24.92
N GLU A 177 -10.37 -2.87 25.49
CA GLU A 177 -10.22 -3.05 26.95
C GLU A 177 -10.16 -1.71 27.73
N ASP A 178 -10.22 -0.56 27.05
CA ASP A 178 -10.25 0.81 27.58
C ASP A 178 -9.20 1.11 28.67
N ARG A 179 -7.94 0.73 28.40
CA ARG A 179 -6.81 0.98 29.31
C ARG A 179 -6.16 2.35 29.13
N GLY A 180 -6.73 3.21 28.28
CA GLY A 180 -6.20 4.53 27.94
C GLY A 180 -5.28 4.54 26.70
N VAL A 181 -5.26 5.70 26.02
CA VAL A 181 -4.59 5.90 24.73
C VAL A 181 -3.07 5.69 24.76
N SER A 182 -2.41 5.96 25.89
CA SER A 182 -0.97 5.76 26.07
C SER A 182 -0.61 4.27 26.10
N VAL A 183 -1.39 3.47 26.82
CA VAL A 183 -1.22 2.00 26.91
C VAL A 183 -1.44 1.36 25.54
N ASN A 184 -2.49 1.78 24.82
CA ASN A 184 -2.76 1.32 23.45
C ASN A 184 -1.58 1.64 22.51
N THR A 185 -0.99 2.82 22.67
CA THR A 185 0.15 3.29 21.85
C THR A 185 1.39 2.45 22.11
N ILE A 186 1.73 2.21 23.37
CA ILE A 186 2.89 1.39 23.76
C ILE A 186 2.71 -0.05 23.27
N PHE A 187 1.53 -0.63 23.48
CA PHE A 187 1.22 -1.97 23.00
C PHE A 187 1.36 -2.09 21.47
N ALA A 188 0.77 -1.17 20.72
CA ALA A 188 0.85 -1.16 19.26
C ALA A 188 2.30 -1.01 18.76
N LYS A 189 3.11 -0.13 19.37
CA LYS A 189 4.54 0.03 19.05
C LYS A 189 5.29 -1.28 19.31
N ASN A 190 5.16 -1.84 20.51
CA ASN A 190 5.87 -3.05 20.92
C ASN A 190 5.51 -4.26 20.06
N MET A 191 4.24 -4.43 19.70
CA MET A 191 3.83 -5.54 18.86
C MET A 191 4.20 -5.34 17.39
N THR A 192 4.35 -4.09 16.93
CA THR A 192 4.94 -3.78 15.61
C THR A 192 6.42 -4.16 15.56
N LEU A 193 7.15 -3.93 16.64
CA LEU A 193 8.52 -4.38 16.78
C LEU A 193 8.62 -5.91 16.68
N VAL A 194 7.76 -6.66 17.39
CA VAL A 194 7.70 -8.13 17.30
C VAL A 194 7.34 -8.61 15.88
N LEU A 195 6.41 -7.92 15.21
CA LEU A 195 6.09 -8.17 13.80
C LEU A 195 7.33 -8.03 12.91
N PHE A 196 8.10 -6.96 13.06
CA PHE A 196 9.31 -6.76 12.28
C PHE A 196 10.39 -7.81 12.58
N LEU A 197 10.58 -8.14 13.86
CA LEU A 197 11.50 -9.19 14.29
C LEU A 197 11.21 -10.53 13.62
N SER A 198 9.93 -10.91 13.50
CA SER A 198 9.56 -12.17 12.84
C SER A 198 10.11 -12.25 11.42
N ARG A 199 10.04 -11.16 10.65
CA ARG A 199 10.55 -11.14 9.27
C ARG A 199 12.06 -11.06 9.20
N LEU A 200 12.71 -10.38 10.15
CA LEU A 200 14.16 -10.37 10.27
C LEU A 200 14.71 -11.78 10.51
N LEU A 201 14.08 -12.55 11.40
CA LEU A 201 14.48 -13.93 11.69
C LEU A 201 14.30 -14.84 10.48
N VAL A 202 13.19 -14.72 9.73
CA VAL A 202 13.00 -15.48 8.48
C VAL A 202 14.07 -15.11 7.45
N LEU A 203 14.34 -13.82 7.24
CA LEU A 203 15.36 -13.38 6.28
C LEU A 203 16.76 -13.85 6.70
N LYS A 204 17.11 -13.73 7.99
CA LYS A 204 18.36 -14.24 8.53
C LYS A 204 18.52 -15.73 8.26
N TYR A 205 17.49 -16.54 8.50
CA TYR A 205 17.52 -17.96 8.18
C TYR A 205 17.76 -18.20 6.69
N CYS A 206 17.03 -17.52 5.80
CA CYS A 206 17.19 -17.65 4.36
C CYS A 206 18.62 -17.33 3.89
N LEU A 207 19.25 -16.32 4.48
CA LEU A 207 20.63 -15.93 4.20
C LEU A 207 21.68 -16.88 4.79
N GLN A 208 21.28 -17.83 5.64
CA GLN A 208 22.16 -18.84 6.23
C GLN A 208 22.02 -20.22 5.58
N VAL A 209 21.02 -20.40 4.71
CA VAL A 209 20.88 -21.64 3.91
C VAL A 209 22.12 -21.78 3.01
N PRO A 210 22.72 -22.98 2.92
CA PRO A 210 23.85 -23.24 2.04
C PRO A 210 23.57 -22.82 0.60
N ASP A 211 24.56 -22.21 -0.04
CA ASP A 211 24.51 -21.76 -1.44
C ASP A 211 23.39 -20.76 -1.78
N CYS A 212 22.78 -20.10 -0.79
CA CYS A 212 21.65 -19.19 -1.00
C CYS A 212 21.91 -18.13 -2.09
N ARG A 213 23.14 -17.63 -2.21
CA ARG A 213 23.53 -16.60 -3.20
C ARG A 213 23.26 -17.01 -4.65
N GLN A 214 23.23 -18.31 -4.95
CA GLN A 214 23.05 -18.79 -6.32
C GLN A 214 21.59 -18.64 -6.80
N THR A 215 20.62 -18.68 -5.90
CA THR A 215 19.19 -18.83 -6.22
C THR A 215 18.28 -17.84 -5.49
N PHE A 216 18.70 -17.30 -4.36
CA PHE A 216 17.91 -16.38 -3.53
C PHE A 216 18.33 -14.93 -3.79
N SER A 217 17.42 -14.14 -4.37
CA SER A 217 17.64 -12.72 -4.65
C SER A 217 16.63 -11.85 -3.91
N SER A 218 16.79 -10.52 -3.99
CA SER A 218 15.78 -9.57 -3.52
C SER A 218 14.43 -9.79 -4.22
N ALA A 219 14.42 -10.27 -5.48
CA ALA A 219 13.19 -10.62 -6.18
C ALA A 219 12.51 -11.84 -5.58
N SER A 220 13.27 -12.91 -5.29
CA SER A 220 12.74 -14.08 -4.59
C SER A 220 12.20 -13.70 -3.20
N TRP A 221 12.95 -12.88 -2.46
CA TRP A 221 12.51 -12.37 -1.15
C TRP A 221 11.23 -11.50 -1.21
N ALA A 222 11.11 -10.64 -2.22
CA ALA A 222 9.90 -9.84 -2.44
C ALA A 222 8.69 -10.71 -2.77
N ILE A 223 8.87 -11.73 -3.63
CA ILE A 223 7.82 -12.67 -4.03
C ILE A 223 7.34 -13.48 -2.83
N LEU A 224 8.25 -14.01 -2.02
CA LEU A 224 7.91 -14.77 -0.82
C LEU A 224 6.99 -13.95 0.12
N GLN A 225 7.28 -12.66 0.28
CA GLN A 225 6.51 -11.75 1.13
C GLN A 225 5.19 -11.27 0.53
N ALA A 226 5.12 -11.11 -0.81
CA ALA A 226 3.94 -10.63 -1.51
C ALA A 226 2.93 -11.74 -1.84
N CYS A 227 3.40 -12.99 -1.96
CA CYS A 227 2.59 -14.15 -2.33
C CYS A 227 2.64 -15.32 -1.32
N PRO A 228 2.70 -15.11 0.01
CA PRO A 228 2.87 -16.22 0.94
C PRO A 228 1.69 -17.19 0.92
N ASN A 229 0.50 -16.75 0.51
CA ASN A 229 -0.67 -17.60 0.32
C ASN A 229 -0.58 -18.54 -0.90
N MET A 230 0.37 -18.31 -1.81
CA MET A 230 0.72 -19.26 -2.87
C MET A 230 1.75 -20.30 -2.39
N PHE A 231 2.28 -20.10 -1.19
CA PHE A 231 3.31 -20.91 -0.55
C PHE A 231 2.87 -21.25 0.89
N GLU A 232 3.81 -21.25 1.83
CA GLU A 232 3.55 -21.27 3.28
C GLU A 232 3.69 -19.85 3.85
N ASP A 233 2.70 -19.37 4.61
CA ASP A 233 2.75 -18.05 5.29
C ASP A 233 3.60 -18.09 6.57
N VAL A 234 4.89 -18.39 6.39
CA VAL A 234 5.89 -18.49 7.46
C VAL A 234 5.99 -17.24 8.32
N PHE A 235 5.71 -16.07 7.74
CA PHE A 235 5.75 -14.78 8.43
C PHE A 235 4.64 -14.69 9.47
N SER A 236 3.40 -15.00 9.07
CA SER A 236 2.27 -14.95 9.98
C SER A 236 2.37 -16.01 11.07
N GLU A 237 2.90 -17.19 10.74
CA GLU A 237 3.09 -18.26 11.69
C GLU A 237 4.17 -17.94 12.73
N LEU A 238 5.35 -17.46 12.31
CA LEU A 238 6.39 -17.05 13.25
C LEU A 238 5.94 -15.85 14.08
N PHE A 239 5.28 -14.86 13.47
CA PHE A 239 4.71 -13.73 14.19
C PHE A 239 3.76 -14.20 15.28
N ASN A 240 2.85 -15.13 14.99
CA ASN A 240 1.92 -15.65 16.00
C ASN A 240 2.65 -16.34 17.16
N VAL A 241 3.68 -17.14 16.89
CA VAL A 241 4.45 -17.83 17.95
C VAL A 241 5.12 -16.80 18.87
N LEU A 242 5.78 -15.80 18.27
CA LEU A 242 6.41 -14.71 19.02
C LEU A 242 5.37 -13.88 19.78
N PHE A 243 4.29 -13.46 19.11
CA PHE A 243 3.20 -12.67 19.71
C PHE A 243 2.60 -13.40 20.91
N ASN A 244 2.24 -14.67 20.78
CA ASN A 244 1.64 -15.44 21.87
C ASN A 244 2.56 -15.56 23.09
N LYS A 245 3.87 -15.65 22.89
CA LYS A 245 4.84 -15.68 23.99
C LYS A 245 5.06 -14.30 24.61
N LEU A 246 5.09 -13.25 23.79
CA LEU A 246 5.60 -11.94 24.19
C LEU A 246 4.51 -10.92 24.54
N HIS A 247 3.29 -11.00 23.99
CA HIS A 247 2.26 -9.97 24.18
C HIS A 247 1.88 -9.68 25.64
N ARG A 248 2.03 -10.66 26.55
CA ARG A 248 1.79 -10.49 28.00
C ARG A 248 3.02 -10.01 28.78
N ARG A 249 4.20 -10.16 28.18
CA ARG A 249 5.51 -9.97 28.80
C ARG A 249 6.23 -8.69 28.36
N VAL A 250 5.68 -7.95 27.40
CA VAL A 250 6.31 -6.73 26.88
C VAL A 250 5.59 -5.47 27.41
N PRO A 251 5.77 -5.08 28.69
CA PRO A 251 5.46 -3.74 29.15
C PRO A 251 6.62 -2.75 28.89
N PHE A 252 7.85 -3.20 28.56
CA PHE A 252 9.02 -2.33 28.38
C PHE A 252 9.55 -2.34 26.93
N GLU A 253 9.39 -1.20 26.25
CA GLU A 253 9.73 -0.97 24.83
C GLU A 253 11.24 -1.06 24.52
N LEU A 254 12.11 -0.79 25.51
CA LEU A 254 13.57 -0.69 25.34
C LEU A 254 14.25 -2.03 25.03
N ASP A 255 13.83 -3.14 25.66
CA ASP A 255 14.49 -4.44 25.48
C ASP A 255 14.25 -5.04 24.09
N VAL A 256 13.01 -4.94 23.59
CA VAL A 256 12.65 -5.47 22.26
C VAL A 256 13.33 -4.69 21.14
N THR A 257 13.43 -3.36 21.29
CA THR A 257 14.09 -2.48 20.31
C THR A 257 15.55 -2.87 20.11
N THR A 258 16.27 -3.12 21.22
CA THR A 258 17.69 -3.50 21.19
C THR A 258 17.90 -4.82 20.44
N VAL A 259 17.09 -5.85 20.73
CA VAL A 259 17.18 -7.15 20.04
C VAL A 259 16.94 -7.00 18.53
N ILE A 260 15.99 -6.16 18.14
CA ILE A 260 15.68 -5.92 16.73
C ILE A 260 16.82 -5.21 16.01
N GLN A 261 17.42 -4.19 16.62
CA GLN A 261 18.55 -3.46 16.03
C GLN A 261 19.76 -4.39 15.84
N GLU A 262 20.01 -5.30 16.79
CA GLU A 262 21.05 -6.32 16.66
C GLU A 262 20.76 -7.31 15.53
N GLU A 263 19.54 -7.84 15.44
CA GLU A 263 19.14 -8.76 14.36
C GLU A 263 19.15 -8.08 12.98
N LEU A 264 18.72 -6.81 12.91
CA LEU A 264 18.83 -5.98 11.71
C LEU A 264 20.29 -5.82 11.28
N LEU A 265 21.19 -5.52 12.22
CA LEU A 265 22.63 -5.41 11.94
C LEU A 265 23.21 -6.73 11.44
N ILE A 266 22.81 -7.87 12.00
CA ILE A 266 23.23 -9.20 11.54
C ILE A 266 22.77 -9.44 10.10
N VAL A 267 21.50 -9.18 9.79
CA VAL A 267 20.96 -9.33 8.43
C VAL A 267 21.72 -8.45 7.44
N ARG A 268 21.98 -7.18 7.79
CA ARG A 268 22.76 -6.26 6.93
C ARG A 268 24.18 -6.78 6.68
N LYS A 269 24.85 -7.29 7.71
CA LYS A 269 26.19 -7.90 7.60
C LYS A 269 26.17 -9.14 6.70
N LEU A 270 25.16 -10.00 6.83
CA LEU A 270 25.00 -11.16 5.96
C LEU A 270 24.78 -10.75 4.50
N LEU A 271 23.90 -9.78 4.24
CA LEU A 271 23.66 -9.28 2.88
C LEU A 271 24.94 -8.71 2.24
N ALA A 272 25.71 -7.92 3.00
CA ALA A 272 26.98 -7.36 2.54
C ALA A 272 28.03 -8.46 2.31
N ALA A 273 28.14 -9.44 3.20
CA ALA A 273 29.09 -10.55 3.09
C ALA A 273 28.81 -11.46 1.88
N HIS A 274 27.53 -11.63 1.51
CA HIS A 274 27.16 -12.36 0.29
C HIS A 274 27.45 -11.57 -0.99
N GLY A 275 27.75 -10.27 -0.92
CA GLY A 275 28.10 -9.46 -2.09
C GLY A 275 26.98 -9.43 -3.14
N TYR A 276 25.73 -9.23 -2.72
CA TYR A 276 24.62 -9.01 -3.64
C TYR A 276 24.83 -7.69 -4.41
N PRO A 277 24.56 -7.63 -5.72
CA PRO A 277 24.93 -6.49 -6.57
C PRO A 277 24.23 -5.17 -6.22
N ASN A 278 23.15 -5.25 -5.45
CA ASN A 278 22.27 -4.15 -5.06
C ASN A 278 22.34 -3.79 -3.57
N PHE A 279 23.34 -4.30 -2.83
CA PHE A 279 23.46 -4.06 -1.40
C PHE A 279 24.90 -3.78 -0.96
N SER A 280 25.08 -2.70 -0.21
CA SER A 280 26.31 -2.34 0.48
C SER A 280 26.03 -2.03 1.95
N SER A 281 27.06 -1.90 2.78
CA SER A 281 26.92 -1.51 4.19
C SER A 281 26.20 -0.18 4.40
N GLU A 282 26.26 0.72 3.41
CA GLU A 282 25.62 2.04 3.44
C GLU A 282 24.19 2.02 2.89
N THR A 283 23.78 0.93 2.22
CA THR A 283 22.46 0.82 1.61
C THR A 283 21.38 0.68 2.68
N LYS A 284 20.42 1.60 2.73
CA LYS A 284 19.24 1.45 3.60
C LYS A 284 18.33 0.33 3.09
N LEU A 285 17.80 -0.48 4.01
CA LEU A 285 16.77 -1.46 3.68
C LEU A 285 15.43 -0.74 3.48
N ARG A 286 14.58 -1.26 2.61
CA ARG A 286 13.24 -0.71 2.38
C ARG A 286 12.24 -1.38 3.31
N LEU A 287 11.27 -0.63 3.82
CA LEU A 287 10.14 -1.18 4.57
C LEU A 287 8.87 -0.61 3.99
N VAL A 288 8.09 -1.43 3.31
CA VAL A 288 6.85 -1.06 2.64
C VAL A 288 5.66 -1.41 3.53
N VAL A 289 4.76 -0.46 3.75
CA VAL A 289 3.42 -0.67 4.31
C VAL A 289 2.39 -0.32 3.22
N ASP A 290 1.91 -1.34 2.51
CA ASP A 290 0.89 -1.22 1.47
C ASP A 290 -0.52 -1.26 2.05
N GLU A 291 -1.47 -0.66 1.33
CA GLU A 291 -2.86 -0.44 1.76
C GLU A 291 -2.97 0.24 3.14
N ALA A 292 -2.02 1.13 3.47
CA ALA A 292 -1.90 1.72 4.81
C ALA A 292 -3.08 2.62 5.21
N GLN A 293 -3.94 3.04 4.27
CA GLN A 293 -5.17 3.76 4.59
C GLN A 293 -6.06 2.98 5.55
N LEU A 294 -6.02 1.64 5.49
CA LEU A 294 -6.86 0.78 6.34
C LEU A 294 -6.47 0.88 7.82
N LEU A 295 -5.19 1.14 8.11
CA LEU A 295 -4.72 1.42 9.47
C LEU A 295 -4.99 2.87 9.86
N SER A 296 -5.03 3.78 8.88
CA SER A 296 -5.34 5.19 9.12
C SER A 296 -6.80 5.44 9.42
N ASP A 297 -7.70 4.64 8.85
CA ASP A 297 -9.15 4.73 9.08
C ASP A 297 -9.58 4.04 10.40
N LYS A 298 -8.64 3.37 11.11
CA LYS A 298 -8.89 2.69 12.38
C LYS A 298 -8.43 3.49 13.59
N GLY A 299 -9.27 3.52 14.62
CA GLY A 299 -8.95 4.05 15.93
C GLY A 299 -8.44 5.47 15.91
N SER A 300 -9.10 6.36 15.15
CA SER A 300 -8.72 7.77 14.94
C SER A 300 -8.43 8.54 16.23
N GLU A 301 -9.04 8.13 17.33
CA GLU A 301 -8.93 8.75 18.65
C GLU A 301 -8.37 7.80 19.73
N LEU A 302 -7.89 6.61 19.35
CA LEU A 302 -7.52 5.55 20.31
C LEU A 302 -6.04 5.53 20.68
N PHE A 303 -5.21 6.35 20.03
CA PHE A 303 -3.76 6.36 20.23
C PHE A 303 -3.24 7.76 20.50
N GLN A 304 -2.16 7.84 21.27
CA GLN A 304 -1.49 9.07 21.66
C GLN A 304 -0.43 9.47 20.62
N SER A 305 -0.35 10.76 20.34
CA SER A 305 0.73 11.37 19.56
C SER A 305 2.04 11.27 20.34
N SER A 306 3.11 10.93 19.63
CA SER A 306 4.46 10.89 20.23
C SER A 306 5.07 12.29 20.43
N PHE A 307 4.40 13.36 19.97
CA PHE A 307 4.91 14.74 20.04
C PHE A 307 4.04 15.69 20.89
N MET A 308 2.75 15.40 21.05
CA MET A 308 1.82 16.22 21.83
C MET A 308 0.98 15.29 22.69
N GLU A 309 1.09 15.38 24.01
CA GLU A 309 0.40 14.46 24.92
C GLU A 309 -1.12 14.46 24.74
N THR A 310 -1.70 15.59 24.30
CA THR A 310 -3.13 15.76 24.03
C THR A 310 -3.54 15.41 22.59
N GLY A 311 -2.57 15.13 21.71
CA GLY A 311 -2.85 14.84 20.31
C GLY A 311 -3.27 13.39 20.12
N LEU A 312 -4.51 13.14 19.70
CA LEU A 312 -4.97 11.80 19.35
C LEU A 312 -4.56 11.41 17.92
N ARG A 313 -4.40 10.11 17.67
CA ARG A 313 -3.86 9.56 16.43
C ARG A 313 -4.57 8.26 16.03
N PRO A 314 -4.61 7.96 14.71
CA PRO A 314 -5.06 6.65 14.22
C PRO A 314 -4.01 5.56 14.45
N MET A 315 -4.42 4.30 14.30
CA MET A 315 -3.58 3.11 14.49
C MET A 315 -2.31 3.10 13.62
N LEU A 316 -2.36 3.70 12.43
CA LEU A 316 -1.18 3.85 11.56
C LEU A 316 0.00 4.54 12.29
N SER A 317 -0.27 5.49 13.19
CA SER A 317 0.75 6.26 13.91
C SER A 317 1.69 5.41 14.78
N PRO A 318 1.19 4.67 15.78
CA PRO A 318 2.07 3.81 16.58
C PRO A 318 2.76 2.73 15.75
N ILE A 319 2.15 2.22 14.68
CA ILE A 319 2.77 1.23 13.79
C ILE A 319 3.99 1.83 13.06
N LEU A 320 3.84 2.97 12.40
CA LEU A 320 4.97 3.63 11.73
C LEU A 320 6.08 4.00 12.73
N ASN A 321 5.71 4.45 13.94
CA ASN A 321 6.69 4.76 14.98
C ASN A 321 7.45 3.52 15.46
N GLY A 322 6.80 2.36 15.57
CA GLY A 322 7.47 1.10 15.86
C GLY A 322 8.55 0.78 14.82
N PHE A 323 8.23 0.89 13.53
CA PHE A 323 9.20 0.68 12.46
C PHE A 323 10.34 1.72 12.46
N ARG A 324 10.05 3.01 12.73
CA ARG A 324 11.09 4.05 12.84
C ARG A 324 12.11 3.73 13.92
N LYS A 325 11.64 3.33 15.11
CA LYS A 325 12.51 2.96 16.23
C LYS A 325 13.35 1.72 15.96
N ALA A 326 12.78 0.73 15.28
CA ALA A 326 13.51 -0.48 14.90
C ALA A 326 14.69 -0.21 13.96
N GLY A 327 14.50 0.69 13.00
CA GLY A 327 15.45 0.94 11.93
C GLY A 327 16.45 2.05 12.17
N ASP A 328 16.15 2.99 13.08
CA ASP A 328 16.80 4.31 13.12
C ASP A 328 17.08 4.83 11.69
N ARG A 329 18.35 5.04 11.29
CA ARG A 329 18.70 5.54 9.95
C ARG A 329 18.87 4.46 8.88
N ASP A 330 18.78 3.18 9.23
CA ASP A 330 19.01 2.04 8.34
C ASP A 330 17.79 1.65 7.49
N LEU A 331 16.62 2.22 7.78
CA LEU A 331 15.39 1.96 7.05
C LEU A 331 14.90 3.19 6.27
N THR A 332 14.36 2.94 5.08
CA THR A 332 13.43 3.86 4.41
C THR A 332 12.04 3.24 4.47
N ILE A 333 11.16 3.88 5.22
CA ILE A 333 9.77 3.47 5.42
C ILE A 333 8.91 4.09 4.34
N ILE A 334 8.31 3.24 3.53
CA ILE A 334 7.49 3.58 2.39
C ILE A 334 6.08 3.14 2.72
N TYR A 335 5.11 4.06 2.69
CA TYR A 335 3.72 3.70 2.97
C TYR A 335 2.83 4.22 1.85
N CYS A 336 1.96 3.35 1.37
CA CYS A 336 1.16 3.60 0.18
C CYS A 336 -0.23 3.01 0.35
N GLY A 337 -1.19 3.55 -0.38
CA GLY A 337 -2.59 3.24 -0.15
C GLY A 337 -3.54 4.11 -0.95
N THR A 338 -4.75 3.62 -1.18
CA THR A 338 -5.80 4.40 -1.87
C THR A 338 -6.57 5.21 -0.84
N GLY A 339 -6.57 6.54 -0.97
CA GLY A 339 -7.21 7.42 0.02
C GLY A 339 -6.40 7.70 1.27
N LEU A 340 -5.10 7.38 1.25
CA LEU A 340 -4.14 8.08 2.11
C LEU A 340 -4.11 9.53 1.65
N SER A 341 -4.75 10.43 2.38
CA SER A 341 -4.72 11.85 2.06
C SER A 341 -3.49 12.50 2.68
N ILE A 342 -2.92 13.48 1.98
CA ILE A 342 -1.85 14.32 2.51
C ILE A 342 -2.27 15.00 3.83
N ARG A 343 -3.57 15.29 3.97
CA ARG A 343 -4.18 15.88 5.17
C ARG A 343 -4.16 14.89 6.33
N THR A 344 -4.49 13.62 6.04
CA THR A 344 -4.49 12.53 7.01
C THR A 344 -3.08 12.19 7.49
N LEU A 345 -2.03 12.53 6.72
CA LEU A 345 -0.64 12.27 7.08
C LEU A 345 0.14 13.51 7.54
N HIS A 346 -0.50 14.67 7.71
CA HIS A 346 0.19 15.86 8.24
C HIS A 346 0.81 15.60 9.63
N TRP A 347 0.19 14.74 10.44
CA TRP A 347 0.79 14.31 11.71
C TRP A 347 2.06 13.48 11.52
N ALA A 348 2.21 12.74 10.42
CA ALA A 348 3.39 11.91 10.15
C ALA A 348 4.64 12.79 9.96
N LEU A 349 4.51 13.96 9.31
CA LEU A 349 5.57 14.98 9.23
C LEU A 349 5.86 15.63 10.59
N SER A 350 4.84 15.72 11.45
CA SER A 350 4.94 16.37 12.75
C SER A 350 5.56 15.48 13.83
N SER A 351 5.67 14.17 13.58
CA SER A 351 5.98 13.12 14.57
C SER A 351 7.28 12.34 14.30
N GLY A 352 8.07 12.69 13.28
CA GLY A 352 9.43 12.15 13.12
C GLY A 352 10.39 12.79 14.13
N GLU A 353 11.20 12.00 14.83
CA GLU A 353 12.21 12.45 15.80
C GLU A 353 13.47 13.06 15.14
N GLY A 354 13.33 13.66 13.96
CA GLY A 354 14.42 14.27 13.18
C GLY A 354 14.36 15.80 13.17
N VAL A 355 15.53 16.43 12.97
CA VAL A 355 15.66 17.89 12.79
C VAL A 355 14.69 18.37 11.73
N LYS A 356 13.71 19.18 12.14
CA LYS A 356 12.78 19.84 11.24
C LYS A 356 13.56 20.85 10.43
N GLU A 357 13.85 20.56 9.16
CA GLU A 357 14.29 21.60 8.25
C GLU A 357 13.18 22.66 8.16
N PRO A 358 13.45 23.91 8.56
CA PRO A 358 12.45 24.95 8.49
C PRO A 358 12.22 25.24 7.01
N ARG A 359 11.03 24.86 6.51
CA ARG A 359 10.46 25.12 5.16
C ARG A 359 10.66 24.06 4.07
N SER A 360 11.09 22.83 4.35
CA SER A 360 11.15 21.79 3.31
C SER A 360 9.78 21.13 3.05
N GLU A 361 9.11 21.64 2.02
CA GLU A 361 8.26 20.97 1.01
C GLU A 361 7.22 19.92 1.43
N MET A 362 5.98 20.12 0.96
CA MET A 362 4.95 19.10 0.82
C MET A 362 5.53 17.74 0.40
N PHE A 363 4.93 16.66 0.90
CA PHE A 363 5.30 15.29 0.52
C PHE A 363 5.47 15.15 -1.01
N PRO A 364 6.42 14.33 -1.47
CA PRO A 364 6.66 14.18 -2.90
C PRO A 364 5.40 13.68 -3.60
N TYR A 365 5.05 14.35 -4.69
CA TYR A 365 4.03 13.89 -5.61
C TYR A 365 4.63 12.95 -6.64
N PHE A 366 3.92 11.86 -6.90
CA PHE A 366 4.34 10.85 -7.86
C PHE A 366 3.40 10.90 -9.05
N GLU A 367 3.96 11.18 -10.22
CA GLU A 367 3.27 10.93 -11.48
C GLU A 367 3.52 9.47 -11.87
N PHE A 368 2.49 8.64 -11.73
CA PHE A 368 2.53 7.28 -12.21
C PHE A 368 2.14 7.25 -13.69
N PRO A 369 3.00 6.76 -14.59
CA PRO A 369 2.70 6.72 -16.01
C PRO A 369 1.50 5.82 -16.27
N GLY A 370 0.56 6.36 -17.05
CA GLY A 370 -0.61 5.67 -17.56
C GLY A 370 -0.37 5.07 -18.95
N TRP A 371 -1.45 4.61 -19.56
CA TRP A 371 -1.49 4.28 -20.99
C TRP A 371 -1.52 5.58 -21.79
N THR A 372 -0.57 5.75 -22.70
CA THR A 372 -0.40 6.97 -23.50
C THR A 372 -0.98 6.86 -24.90
N GLY A 373 -1.30 5.64 -25.34
CA GLY A 373 -1.81 5.37 -26.68
C GLY A 373 -2.04 3.88 -26.94
N ARG A 374 -2.64 3.57 -28.09
CA ARG A 374 -2.84 2.18 -28.55
C ARG A 374 -1.53 1.38 -28.59
N ASP A 375 -0.45 2.01 -29.05
CA ASP A 375 0.86 1.38 -29.17
C ASP A 375 1.42 0.94 -27.81
N SER A 376 1.11 1.67 -26.73
CA SER A 376 1.53 1.31 -25.38
C SER A 376 0.85 0.03 -24.87
N ILE A 377 -0.43 -0.17 -25.24
CA ILE A 377 -1.20 -1.38 -24.92
C ILE A 377 -0.71 -2.55 -25.78
N GLN A 378 -0.53 -2.32 -27.09
CA GLN A 378 0.00 -3.32 -28.02
C GLN A 378 1.37 -3.83 -27.55
N SER A 379 2.30 -2.92 -27.24
CA SER A 379 3.62 -3.25 -26.73
C SER A 379 3.55 -4.05 -25.42
N TYR A 380 2.54 -3.81 -24.59
CA TYR A 380 2.35 -4.59 -23.36
C TYR A 380 1.89 -6.02 -23.66
N ILE A 381 0.95 -6.21 -24.59
CA ILE A 381 0.51 -7.55 -25.02
C ILE A 381 1.66 -8.33 -25.67
N GLU A 382 2.49 -7.69 -26.49
CA GLU A 382 3.69 -8.30 -27.07
C GLU A 382 4.66 -8.75 -25.99
N ARG A 383 4.90 -7.94 -24.96
CA ARG A 383 5.71 -8.37 -23.80
C ARG A 383 5.10 -9.55 -23.06
N VAL A 384 3.76 -9.61 -22.92
CA VAL A 384 3.09 -10.78 -22.33
C VAL A 384 3.35 -12.01 -23.20
N MET A 385 3.27 -11.86 -24.52
CA MET A 385 3.52 -12.93 -25.48
C MET A 385 4.96 -13.45 -25.44
N ASP A 386 5.93 -12.56 -25.26
CA ASP A 386 7.35 -12.91 -25.18
C ASP A 386 7.68 -13.81 -23.98
N GLN A 387 6.92 -13.68 -22.89
CA GLN A 387 7.09 -14.47 -21.67
C GLN A 387 6.47 -15.87 -21.76
N LEU A 388 5.69 -16.17 -22.81
CA LEU A 388 5.03 -17.46 -22.95
C LEU A 388 6.00 -18.55 -23.41
N PRO A 389 5.87 -19.79 -22.88
CA PRO A 389 6.86 -20.85 -23.06
C PRO A 389 6.83 -21.50 -24.45
N ASP A 390 5.65 -21.54 -25.09
CA ASP A 390 5.43 -22.30 -26.32
C ASP A 390 4.66 -21.52 -27.38
N LYS A 391 4.78 -21.96 -28.64
CA LYS A 391 4.11 -21.32 -29.79
C LYS A 391 2.59 -21.40 -29.72
N GLU A 392 2.05 -22.45 -29.12
CA GLU A 392 0.60 -22.67 -28.98
C GLU A 392 -0.01 -21.56 -28.12
N SER A 393 0.56 -21.32 -26.94
CA SER A 393 0.16 -20.27 -26.00
C SER A 393 0.33 -18.88 -26.62
N LYS A 394 1.40 -18.65 -27.38
CA LYS A 394 1.61 -17.39 -28.12
C LYS A 394 0.54 -17.15 -29.18
N ASN A 395 0.23 -18.16 -29.99
CA ASN A 395 -0.82 -18.08 -31.01
C ASN A 395 -2.19 -17.88 -30.37
N MET A 396 -2.47 -18.58 -29.27
CA MET A 396 -3.71 -18.42 -28.50
C MET A 396 -3.85 -17.00 -27.98
N LEU A 397 -2.83 -16.45 -27.30
CA LEU A 397 -2.83 -15.06 -26.84
C LEU A 397 -3.06 -14.08 -28.00
N GLY A 398 -2.34 -14.25 -29.11
CA GLY A 398 -2.49 -13.40 -30.29
C GLY A 398 -3.92 -13.38 -30.85
N SER A 399 -4.62 -14.53 -30.83
CA SER A 399 -6.01 -14.63 -31.29
C SER A 399 -7.01 -13.86 -30.42
N LEU A 400 -6.72 -13.68 -29.12
CA LEU A 400 -7.61 -12.99 -28.18
C LEU A 400 -7.58 -11.46 -28.29
N PHE A 401 -6.53 -10.91 -28.90
CA PHE A 401 -6.31 -9.47 -28.98
C PHE A 401 -6.20 -8.99 -30.44
N PRO A 402 -7.29 -9.09 -31.24
CA PRO A 402 -7.31 -8.46 -32.56
C PRO A 402 -7.17 -6.92 -32.44
N PRO A 403 -6.78 -6.21 -33.52
CA PRO A 403 -6.62 -4.74 -33.48
C PRO A 403 -7.85 -3.98 -32.95
N ALA A 404 -9.05 -4.50 -33.21
CA ALA A 404 -10.30 -3.94 -32.69
C ALA A 404 -10.41 -4.03 -31.15
N ALA A 405 -9.87 -5.09 -30.53
CA ALA A 405 -9.83 -5.22 -29.08
C ALA A 405 -8.88 -4.19 -28.46
N ILE A 406 -7.70 -4.01 -29.04
CA ILE A 406 -6.72 -2.99 -28.62
C ILE A 406 -7.31 -1.58 -28.74
N ALA A 407 -7.99 -1.29 -29.84
CA ALA A 407 -8.67 -0.01 -30.03
C ALA A 407 -9.74 0.24 -28.96
N MET A 408 -10.57 -0.77 -28.63
CA MET A 408 -11.62 -0.63 -27.62
C MET A 408 -11.07 -0.54 -26.19
N LEU A 409 -10.01 -1.28 -25.86
CA LEU A 409 -9.29 -1.13 -24.60
C LEU A 409 -8.81 0.32 -24.42
N HIS A 410 -8.23 0.88 -25.49
CA HIS A 410 -7.76 2.25 -25.48
C HIS A 410 -8.91 3.26 -25.33
N GLU A 411 -9.95 3.15 -26.14
CA GLU A 411 -11.09 4.07 -26.14
C GLU A 411 -11.81 4.13 -24.79
N ARG A 412 -11.94 2.99 -24.10
CA ARG A 412 -12.80 2.87 -22.90
C ARG A 412 -12.07 2.87 -21.57
N LEU A 413 -10.82 2.38 -21.54
CA LEU A 413 -10.13 2.07 -20.28
C LEU A 413 -8.76 2.76 -20.14
N THR A 414 -8.35 3.60 -21.11
CA THR A 414 -7.08 4.36 -21.06
C THR A 414 -7.02 5.30 -19.86
N GLY A 415 -5.80 5.63 -19.46
CA GLY A 415 -5.51 6.39 -18.25
C GLY A 415 -4.60 5.58 -17.36
N ARG A 416 -5.01 5.34 -16.13
CA ARG A 416 -4.27 4.56 -15.15
C ARG A 416 -4.17 3.08 -15.55
N PHE A 417 -3.19 2.39 -14.97
CA PHE A 417 -2.77 1.08 -15.45
C PHE A 417 -3.82 -0.03 -15.25
N ARG A 418 -4.40 -0.14 -14.04
CA ARG A 418 -5.15 -1.34 -13.61
C ARG A 418 -6.41 -1.65 -14.43
N PRO A 419 -7.26 -0.70 -14.88
CA PRO A 419 -8.45 -0.99 -15.67
C PRO A 419 -8.15 -1.82 -16.94
N VAL A 420 -7.20 -1.38 -17.77
CA VAL A 420 -6.78 -2.12 -18.97
C VAL A 420 -6.24 -3.50 -18.62
N VAL A 421 -5.35 -3.61 -17.63
CA VAL A 421 -4.79 -4.92 -17.22
C VAL A 421 -5.86 -5.86 -16.70
N THR A 422 -6.85 -5.34 -15.97
CA THR A 422 -7.97 -6.14 -15.47
C THR A 422 -8.79 -6.71 -16.62
N ALA A 423 -9.06 -5.91 -17.66
CA ALA A 423 -9.73 -6.40 -18.87
C ALA A 423 -8.87 -7.44 -19.61
N ILE A 424 -7.56 -7.22 -19.75
CA ILE A 424 -6.63 -8.18 -20.35
C ILE A 424 -6.65 -9.52 -19.59
N GLU A 425 -6.52 -9.50 -18.27
CA GLU A 425 -6.60 -10.70 -17.41
C GLU A 425 -7.95 -11.43 -17.59
N GLY A 426 -9.06 -10.69 -17.73
CA GLY A 426 -10.39 -11.26 -17.97
C GLY A 426 -10.53 -11.89 -19.36
N ILE A 427 -9.99 -11.26 -20.39
CA ILE A 427 -9.99 -11.77 -21.76
C ILE A 427 -9.22 -13.10 -21.82
N ILE A 428 -8.04 -13.13 -21.19
CA ILE A 428 -7.21 -14.34 -21.09
C ILE A 428 -7.95 -15.45 -20.34
N LEU A 429 -8.62 -15.11 -19.23
CA LEU A 429 -9.36 -16.08 -18.43
C LEU A 429 -10.50 -16.73 -19.23
N ARG A 430 -11.24 -15.94 -20.03
CA ARG A 430 -12.32 -16.47 -20.88
C ARG A 430 -11.78 -17.37 -21.99
N GLY A 431 -10.66 -16.98 -22.60
CA GLY A 431 -9.99 -17.77 -23.64
C GLY A 431 -10.77 -17.86 -24.96
N ASP A 432 -11.86 -17.10 -25.13
CA ASP A 432 -12.66 -17.05 -26.36
C ASP A 432 -12.38 -15.75 -27.14
N PRO A 433 -11.84 -15.83 -28.38
CA PRO A 433 -11.59 -14.69 -29.27
C PRO A 433 -12.83 -13.86 -29.65
N THR A 434 -14.03 -14.34 -29.38
CA THR A 434 -15.28 -13.62 -29.66
C THR A 434 -15.79 -12.82 -28.47
N GLU A 435 -15.30 -13.11 -27.25
CA GLU A 435 -15.83 -12.54 -26.01
C GLU A 435 -15.05 -11.31 -25.49
N TRP A 436 -13.97 -10.89 -26.15
CA TRP A 436 -13.18 -9.74 -25.67
C TRP A 436 -14.02 -8.47 -25.53
N LYS A 437 -14.99 -8.26 -26.44
CA LYS A 437 -15.87 -7.08 -26.42
C LYS A 437 -16.76 -7.06 -25.18
N SER A 438 -17.32 -8.21 -24.80
CA SER A 438 -18.11 -8.34 -23.57
C SER A 438 -17.27 -8.12 -22.33
N GLU A 439 -16.02 -8.59 -22.31
CA GLU A 439 -15.16 -8.45 -21.15
C GLU A 439 -14.67 -7.02 -20.91
N ILE A 440 -14.35 -6.28 -21.98
CA ILE A 440 -14.00 -4.86 -21.88
C ILE A 440 -15.20 -4.06 -21.33
N LYS A 441 -16.40 -4.29 -21.88
CA LYS A 441 -17.63 -3.66 -21.40
C LYS A 441 -17.96 -4.04 -19.96
N TYR A 442 -17.76 -5.30 -19.59
CA TYR A 442 -17.95 -5.76 -18.22
C TYR A 442 -16.98 -5.06 -17.26
N THR A 443 -15.71 -4.92 -17.64
CA THR A 443 -14.70 -4.20 -16.84
C THR A 443 -15.05 -2.72 -16.68
N GLU A 444 -15.47 -2.05 -17.76
CA GLU A 444 -15.93 -0.66 -17.72
C GLU A 444 -17.17 -0.51 -16.82
N ALA A 445 -18.18 -1.37 -16.98
CA ALA A 445 -19.39 -1.35 -16.17
C ALA A 445 -19.06 -1.61 -14.68
N MET A 446 -18.20 -2.58 -14.38
CA MET A 446 -17.75 -2.87 -13.02
C MET A 446 -17.20 -1.64 -12.31
N ILE A 447 -16.46 -0.78 -13.02
CA ILE A 447 -15.79 0.40 -12.46
C ILE A 447 -16.73 1.62 -12.41
N THR A 448 -17.73 1.69 -13.29
CA THR A 448 -18.49 2.93 -13.52
C THR A 448 -19.97 2.84 -13.15
N SER A 449 -20.51 1.63 -13.00
CA SER A 449 -21.95 1.38 -12.79
C SER A 449 -22.38 1.74 -11.38
N TRP A 450 -23.51 2.44 -11.26
CA TRP A 450 -24.15 2.70 -9.97
C TRP A 450 -24.69 1.42 -9.30
N LYS A 451 -25.11 0.44 -10.11
CA LYS A 451 -25.63 -0.85 -9.59
C LYS A 451 -24.56 -1.61 -8.83
N ASP A 452 -23.30 -1.44 -9.24
CA ASP A 452 -22.13 -2.12 -8.68
C ASP A 452 -21.36 -1.25 -7.68
N ARG A 453 -21.95 -0.15 -7.17
CA ARG A 453 -21.27 0.81 -6.28
C ARG A 453 -20.70 0.21 -4.99
N GLU A 454 -21.26 -0.90 -4.50
CA GLU A 454 -20.75 -1.59 -3.31
C GLU A 454 -19.46 -2.39 -3.59
N ARG A 455 -19.11 -2.56 -4.88
CA ARG A 455 -17.92 -3.28 -5.28
C ARG A 455 -16.68 -2.41 -5.08
N ARG A 456 -15.66 -2.96 -4.40
CA ARG A 456 -14.36 -2.29 -4.20
C ARG A 456 -13.77 -1.86 -5.56
N GLY A 457 -13.36 -0.60 -5.66
CA GLY A 457 -12.78 -0.03 -6.88
C GLY A 457 -13.80 0.51 -7.89
N ASN A 458 -15.10 0.42 -7.62
CA ASN A 458 -16.12 1.14 -8.36
C ASN A 458 -16.09 2.63 -7.98
N LEU A 459 -16.01 3.51 -8.98
CA LEU A 459 -15.84 4.95 -8.79
C LEU A 459 -17.07 5.62 -8.15
N CYS A 460 -18.30 5.20 -8.49
CA CYS A 460 -19.50 5.73 -7.83
C CYS A 460 -19.51 5.37 -6.34
N GLY A 461 -19.04 4.16 -6.00
CA GLY A 461 -18.85 3.70 -4.62
C GLY A 461 -17.81 4.52 -3.86
N GLU A 462 -16.66 4.80 -4.49
CA GLU A 462 -15.59 5.59 -3.86
C GLU A 462 -16.02 7.04 -3.56
N ILE A 463 -16.85 7.68 -4.43
CA ILE A 463 -17.46 8.98 -4.11
C ILE A 463 -18.31 8.88 -2.85
N LEU A 464 -19.23 7.93 -2.78
CA LEU A 464 -20.10 7.75 -1.61
C LEU A 464 -19.31 7.50 -0.33
N ARG A 465 -18.26 6.69 -0.42
CA ARG A 465 -17.36 6.42 0.71
C ARG A 465 -16.71 7.71 1.21
N LEU A 466 -16.22 8.55 0.30
CA LEU A 466 -15.62 9.83 0.66
C LEU A 466 -16.65 10.81 1.24
N GLU A 467 -17.85 10.91 0.66
CA GLU A 467 -18.93 11.74 1.20
C GLU A 467 -19.31 11.33 2.63
N ASN A 468 -19.42 10.03 2.88
CA ASN A 468 -19.67 9.50 4.23
C ASN A 468 -18.52 9.82 5.18
N LYS A 469 -17.26 9.68 4.73
CA LYS A 469 -16.07 10.01 5.52
C LYS A 469 -16.01 11.50 5.89
N ILE A 470 -16.38 12.38 4.96
CA ILE A 470 -16.50 13.83 5.18
C ILE A 470 -17.60 14.13 6.20
N ALA A 471 -18.78 13.53 6.04
CA ALA A 471 -19.90 13.72 6.95
C ALA A 471 -19.59 13.29 8.39
N GLN A 472 -18.80 12.23 8.56
CA GLN A 472 -18.35 11.75 9.87
C GLN A 472 -17.25 12.62 10.50
N ASN A 473 -16.48 13.35 9.68
CA ASN A 473 -15.29 14.10 10.14
C ASN A 473 -15.25 15.55 9.61
N PRO A 474 -16.32 16.36 9.76
CA PRO A 474 -16.45 17.64 9.04
C PRO A 474 -15.31 18.62 9.34
N LYS A 475 -14.74 18.57 10.56
CA LYS A 475 -13.60 19.42 10.98
C LYS A 475 -12.32 19.17 10.17
N ASN A 476 -12.12 17.95 9.66
CA ASN A 476 -10.95 17.59 8.84
C ASN A 476 -11.14 17.94 7.36
N PHE A 477 -12.34 18.35 6.99
CA PHE A 477 -12.85 18.43 5.63
C PHE A 477 -13.61 19.74 5.35
N THR A 478 -13.27 20.82 6.07
CA THR A 478 -13.93 22.15 5.98
C THR A 478 -13.93 22.79 4.59
N SER A 479 -13.17 22.26 3.62
CA SER A 479 -13.09 22.73 2.23
C SER A 479 -13.72 21.76 1.19
N CYS A 480 -14.60 20.85 1.59
CA CYS A 480 -15.08 19.75 0.72
C CYS A 480 -16.32 20.04 -0.13
N SER A 481 -16.74 21.30 -0.24
CA SER A 481 -17.85 21.66 -1.13
C SER A 481 -17.51 21.46 -2.62
N SER A 482 -16.23 21.33 -2.99
CA SER A 482 -15.80 21.30 -4.39
C SER A 482 -16.02 19.98 -5.13
N LEU A 483 -16.09 18.82 -4.48
CA LEU A 483 -16.05 17.54 -5.21
C LEU A 483 -17.21 17.40 -6.23
N ARG A 484 -18.45 17.63 -5.77
CA ARG A 484 -19.63 17.58 -6.65
C ARG A 484 -19.61 18.71 -7.67
N GLU A 485 -19.19 19.90 -7.28
CA GLU A 485 -19.09 21.07 -8.17
C GLU A 485 -18.09 20.81 -9.30
N THR A 486 -16.90 20.29 -8.99
CA THR A 486 -15.87 19.95 -9.97
C THR A 486 -16.29 18.82 -10.88
N LEU A 487 -16.94 17.77 -10.36
CA LEU A 487 -17.45 16.68 -11.19
C LEU A 487 -18.61 17.16 -12.09
N GLY A 488 -19.48 18.03 -11.59
CA GLY A 488 -20.54 18.66 -12.37
C GLY A 488 -19.98 19.53 -13.47
N LEU A 489 -18.95 20.33 -13.17
CA LEU A 489 -18.19 21.13 -14.14
C LEU A 489 -17.55 20.24 -15.21
N PHE A 490 -16.96 19.12 -14.82
CA PHE A 490 -16.35 18.17 -15.76
C PHE A 490 -17.38 17.60 -16.73
N LEU A 491 -18.53 17.14 -16.21
CA LEU A 491 -19.65 16.67 -17.03
C LEU A 491 -20.14 17.75 -18.00
N PHE A 492 -20.29 18.98 -17.50
CA PHE A 492 -20.78 20.10 -18.30
C PHE A 492 -19.83 20.51 -19.42
N ARG A 493 -18.52 20.57 -19.13
CA ARG A 493 -17.48 20.85 -20.12
C ARG A 493 -17.48 19.80 -21.23
N TYR A 494 -17.66 18.54 -20.89
CA TYR A 494 -17.82 17.48 -21.87
C TYR A 494 -19.07 17.70 -22.74
N CYS A 495 -20.23 17.94 -22.12
CA CYS A 495 -21.48 18.14 -22.85
C CYS A 495 -21.50 19.40 -23.74
N LEU A 496 -20.90 20.51 -23.31
CA LEU A 496 -20.93 21.76 -24.08
C LEU A 496 -19.79 21.91 -25.08
N LEU A 497 -18.59 21.46 -24.71
CA LEU A 497 -17.35 21.78 -25.41
C LEU A 497 -16.68 20.54 -26.01
N ASP A 498 -17.28 19.36 -25.84
CA ASP A 498 -16.65 18.06 -26.13
C ASP A 498 -15.28 17.90 -25.41
N ALA A 499 -15.10 18.62 -24.31
CA ALA A 499 -13.86 18.63 -23.55
C ALA A 499 -13.80 17.41 -22.63
N THR A 500 -12.86 16.51 -22.91
CA THR A 500 -12.67 15.25 -22.18
C THR A 500 -11.64 15.35 -21.05
N GLU A 501 -11.04 16.52 -20.86
CA GLU A 501 -10.02 16.78 -19.83
C GLU A 501 -10.34 18.04 -19.02
N ILE A 502 -10.11 17.95 -17.70
CA ILE A 502 -9.96 19.11 -16.81
C ILE A 502 -8.69 18.99 -15.99
N VAL A 503 -7.94 20.09 -15.93
CA VAL A 503 -6.70 20.23 -15.15
C VAL A 503 -6.98 21.23 -14.03
N LEU A 504 -6.67 20.83 -12.80
CA LEU A 504 -6.95 21.58 -11.59
C LEU A 504 -5.66 21.78 -10.79
N GLU A 505 -5.64 22.81 -9.95
CA GLU A 505 -4.76 22.84 -8.78
C GLU A 505 -4.90 21.54 -7.98
N ILE A 506 -3.90 21.23 -7.14
CA ILE A 506 -3.86 19.94 -6.43
C ILE A 506 -5.13 19.75 -5.57
N ASP A 507 -6.01 18.88 -6.05
CA ASP A 507 -7.19 18.43 -5.34
C ASP A 507 -6.97 16.99 -4.87
N VAL A 508 -6.70 16.86 -3.58
CA VAL A 508 -6.44 15.58 -2.91
C VAL A 508 -7.71 14.73 -2.79
N GLN A 509 -8.90 15.35 -2.75
CA GLN A 509 -10.16 14.64 -2.61
C GLN A 509 -10.52 13.91 -3.89
N LEU A 510 -10.30 14.53 -5.05
CA LEU A 510 -10.46 13.87 -6.35
C LEU A 510 -9.49 12.69 -6.50
N VAL A 511 -8.27 12.79 -5.96
CA VAL A 511 -7.31 11.68 -5.93
C VAL A 511 -7.78 10.56 -4.99
N GLU A 512 -8.28 10.91 -3.80
CA GLU A 512 -8.79 9.97 -2.79
C GLU A 512 -10.06 9.25 -3.25
N ALA A 513 -10.98 9.95 -3.93
CA ALA A 513 -12.16 9.39 -4.58
C ALA A 513 -11.83 8.57 -5.84
N ALA A 514 -10.54 8.52 -6.23
CA ALA A 514 -10.06 7.85 -7.42
C ALA A 514 -10.61 8.43 -8.75
N PHE A 515 -10.97 9.71 -8.81
CA PHE A 515 -11.40 10.41 -10.03
C PHE A 515 -10.25 11.15 -10.72
N GLY A 516 -9.44 11.88 -9.97
CA GLY A 516 -8.38 12.72 -10.54
C GLY A 516 -7.00 12.14 -10.30
N ARG A 517 -6.19 11.96 -11.35
CA ARG A 517 -4.80 11.50 -11.25
C ARG A 517 -3.83 12.67 -11.13
N ILE A 518 -2.69 12.42 -10.51
CA ILE A 518 -1.64 13.43 -10.35
C ILE A 518 -0.75 13.42 -11.58
N LYS A 519 -0.58 14.59 -12.22
CA LYS A 519 0.40 14.85 -13.28
C LYS A 519 1.30 16.01 -12.88
N ILE A 520 2.53 16.04 -13.36
CA ILE A 520 3.50 17.11 -13.08
C ILE A 520 3.67 17.97 -14.34
N PHE A 521 3.23 19.22 -14.27
CA PHE A 521 3.39 20.22 -15.34
C PHE A 521 4.36 21.30 -14.89
N GLY A 522 5.47 21.50 -15.61
CA GLY A 522 6.46 22.53 -15.27
C GLY A 522 7.00 22.43 -13.83
N GLY A 523 7.14 21.20 -13.31
CA GLY A 523 7.56 20.94 -11.93
C GLY A 523 6.47 21.10 -10.86
N ARG A 524 5.24 21.47 -11.24
CA ARG A 524 4.10 21.57 -10.32
C ARG A 524 3.16 20.40 -10.49
N ALA A 525 2.81 19.75 -9.39
CA ALA A 525 1.76 18.73 -9.40
C ALA A 525 0.39 19.39 -9.64
N ARG A 526 -0.44 18.72 -10.45
CA ARG A 526 -1.82 19.09 -10.77
C ARG A 526 -2.70 17.85 -10.66
N THR A 527 -3.97 18.06 -10.33
CA THR A 527 -4.97 17.00 -10.42
C THR A 527 -5.63 17.05 -11.79
N VAL A 528 -5.68 15.92 -12.49
CA VAL A 528 -6.21 15.83 -13.86
C VAL A 528 -7.28 14.75 -13.94
N LEU A 529 -8.41 15.09 -14.54
CA LEU A 529 -9.47 14.14 -14.90
C LEU A 529 -9.50 14.07 -16.42
N ASP A 530 -8.98 12.98 -16.98
CA ASP A 530 -8.81 12.80 -18.43
C ASP A 530 -9.06 11.35 -18.87
N GLU A 531 -9.66 10.54 -17.99
CA GLU A 531 -9.87 9.12 -18.22
C GLU A 531 -11.33 8.89 -18.67
N PRO A 532 -11.59 8.17 -19.78
CA PRO A 532 -12.94 8.01 -20.34
C PRO A 532 -13.92 7.37 -19.35
N PHE A 533 -13.47 6.38 -18.57
CA PHE A 533 -14.29 5.74 -17.56
C PHE A 533 -14.56 6.65 -16.34
N VAL A 534 -13.71 7.65 -16.06
CA VAL A 534 -13.96 8.64 -15.00
C VAL A 534 -15.13 9.51 -15.39
N LEU A 535 -15.15 10.03 -16.62
CA LEU A 535 -16.28 10.78 -17.16
C LEU A 535 -17.56 9.93 -17.16
N LYS A 536 -17.46 8.66 -17.56
CA LYS A 536 -18.62 7.75 -17.55
C LYS A 536 -19.15 7.51 -16.13
N ALA A 537 -18.27 7.35 -15.14
CA ALA A 537 -18.66 7.23 -13.75
C ALA A 537 -19.29 8.52 -13.20
N THR A 538 -18.78 9.69 -13.59
CA THR A 538 -19.39 10.99 -13.26
C THR A 538 -20.82 11.08 -13.79
N PHE A 539 -21.03 10.73 -15.06
CA PHE A 539 -22.36 10.69 -15.67
C PHE A 539 -23.28 9.75 -14.90
N ASN A 540 -22.86 8.50 -14.66
CA ASN A 540 -23.67 7.50 -13.96
C ASN A 540 -23.97 7.90 -12.51
N TYR A 541 -23.05 8.58 -11.83
CA TYR A 541 -23.25 9.12 -10.49
C TYR A 541 -24.35 10.18 -10.48
N PHE A 542 -24.27 11.18 -11.36
CA PHE A 542 -25.27 12.24 -11.42
C PHE A 542 -26.62 11.76 -11.97
N GLN A 543 -26.64 10.77 -12.87
CA GLN A 543 -27.88 10.16 -13.35
C GLN A 543 -28.76 9.69 -12.19
N GLU A 544 -28.13 9.25 -11.10
CA GLU A 544 -28.79 8.68 -9.92
C GLU A 544 -28.97 9.72 -8.79
N LYS A 545 -28.00 10.63 -8.61
CA LYS A 545 -28.01 11.61 -7.52
C LYS A 545 -28.64 12.95 -7.87
N ASP A 546 -28.52 13.37 -9.13
CA ASP A 546 -29.09 14.60 -9.66
C ASP A 546 -29.46 14.42 -11.14
N PRO A 547 -30.56 13.70 -11.44
CA PRO A 547 -31.01 13.49 -12.81
C PRO A 547 -31.30 14.79 -13.56
N SER A 548 -31.58 15.87 -12.82
CA SER A 548 -31.88 17.19 -13.37
C SER A 548 -30.64 17.84 -13.98
N LEU A 549 -29.48 17.70 -13.33
CA LEU A 549 -28.18 18.14 -13.85
C LEU A 549 -27.84 17.40 -15.15
N VAL A 550 -28.01 16.07 -15.17
CA VAL A 550 -27.75 15.28 -16.39
C VAL A 550 -28.70 15.68 -17.52
N SER A 551 -29.99 15.80 -17.23
CA SER A 551 -30.98 16.23 -18.22
C SER A 551 -30.66 17.64 -18.76
N ALA A 552 -30.16 18.55 -17.92
CA ALA A 552 -29.73 19.87 -18.34
C ALA A 552 -28.49 19.80 -19.25
N ALA A 553 -27.51 18.97 -18.90
CA ALA A 553 -26.30 18.75 -19.69
C ALA A 553 -26.61 18.09 -21.06
N GLU A 554 -27.48 17.08 -21.09
CA GLU A 554 -27.94 16.42 -22.33
C GLU A 554 -28.74 17.37 -23.23
N ARG A 555 -29.63 18.19 -22.66
CA ARG A 555 -30.33 19.26 -23.42
C ARG A 555 -29.34 20.25 -24.04
N ALA A 556 -28.21 20.49 -23.39
CA ALA A 556 -27.15 21.33 -23.92
C ALA A 556 -26.47 20.69 -25.15
N MET A 557 -26.26 19.36 -25.14
CA MET A 557 -25.70 18.60 -26.28
C MET A 557 -26.64 18.53 -27.49
N LEU A 558 -27.95 18.38 -27.24
CA LEU A 558 -28.93 18.01 -28.27
C LEU A 558 -29.41 19.16 -29.19
N HIS A 559 -28.68 20.28 -29.26
CA HIS A 559 -29.08 21.47 -30.01
C HIS A 559 -30.35 22.10 -29.43
N SER A 560 -30.18 23.03 -28.50
CA SER A 560 -31.25 23.96 -28.18
C SER A 560 -31.29 25.03 -29.28
N ASP A 561 -32.37 25.07 -30.06
CA ASP A 561 -32.70 26.22 -30.92
C ASP A 561 -33.28 27.39 -30.08
N ASN A 562 -33.35 27.22 -28.76
CA ASN A 562 -33.98 28.14 -27.83
C ASN A 562 -32.93 29.01 -27.12
N ALA A 563 -32.78 30.24 -27.61
CA ALA A 563 -31.85 31.23 -27.07
C ALA A 563 -32.07 31.57 -25.59
N SER A 564 -33.29 31.44 -25.05
CA SER A 564 -33.55 31.76 -23.64
C SER A 564 -33.04 30.66 -22.69
N VAL A 565 -33.06 29.40 -23.13
CA VAL A 565 -32.49 28.27 -22.38
C VAL A 565 -30.97 28.40 -22.33
N HIS A 566 -30.36 28.80 -23.46
CA HIS A 566 -28.93 29.10 -23.53
C HIS A 566 -28.54 30.27 -22.61
N GLY A 567 -29.31 31.37 -22.62
CA GLY A 567 -29.06 32.53 -21.77
C GLY A 567 -29.10 32.20 -20.29
N ASN A 568 -30.15 31.49 -19.84
CA ASN A 568 -30.27 31.09 -18.44
C ASN A 568 -29.22 30.07 -18.00
N MET A 569 -28.83 29.12 -18.88
CA MET A 569 -27.73 28.20 -18.60
C MET A 569 -26.38 28.92 -18.53
N TRP A 570 -26.14 29.86 -19.43
CA TRP A 570 -24.94 30.69 -19.43
C TRP A 570 -24.84 31.52 -18.13
N GLU A 571 -25.90 32.23 -17.76
CA GLU A 571 -25.90 33.10 -16.58
C GLU A 571 -25.76 32.33 -15.27
N ALA A 572 -26.40 31.16 -15.14
CA ALA A 572 -26.35 30.37 -13.91
C ALA A 572 -25.05 29.57 -13.75
N MET A 573 -24.44 29.11 -14.85
CA MET A 573 -23.40 28.08 -14.80
C MET A 573 -22.03 28.49 -15.36
N MET A 574 -21.95 29.51 -16.20
CA MET A 574 -20.66 29.99 -16.71
C MET A 574 -19.83 30.81 -15.72
N PRO A 575 -20.39 31.55 -14.73
CA PRO A 575 -19.55 32.27 -13.78
C PRO A 575 -18.57 31.36 -13.00
N PRO A 576 -18.98 30.19 -12.45
CA PRO A 576 -18.04 29.23 -11.86
C PRO A 576 -17.04 28.65 -12.88
N VAL A 577 -17.49 28.34 -14.11
CA VAL A 577 -16.64 27.80 -15.19
C VAL A 577 -15.55 28.80 -15.56
N PHE A 578 -15.88 30.08 -15.73
CA PHE A 578 -14.92 31.12 -16.06
C PHE A 578 -13.95 31.42 -14.92
N VAL A 579 -14.45 31.42 -13.68
CA VAL A 579 -13.61 31.63 -12.50
C VAL A 579 -12.57 30.51 -12.36
N GLU A 580 -12.89 29.25 -12.68
CA GLU A 580 -11.91 28.15 -12.64
C GLU A 580 -11.07 28.04 -13.92
N THR A 581 -11.60 28.42 -15.10
CA THR A 581 -10.86 28.34 -16.37
C THR A 581 -9.81 29.45 -16.51
N PHE A 582 -10.01 30.59 -15.84
CA PHE A 582 -9.12 31.76 -15.88
C PHE A 582 -8.35 32.01 -14.57
N LYS A 583 -8.38 31.06 -13.62
CA LYS A 583 -7.41 30.95 -12.53
C LYS A 583 -6.21 30.14 -13.00
#